data_AF-A0A6I7P8D7-F1
#
_entry.id   AF-A0A6I7P8D7-F1
#
_cell.length_a   1.000
_cell.length_b   1.000
_cell.length_c   1.000
_cell.angle_alpha   90.00
_cell.angle_beta   90.00
_cell.angle_gamma   90.00
#
_symmetry.space_group_name_H-M   'P 1'
#
loop_
_entity.id
_entity.type
_entity.pdbx_description
1 polymer ?
#
loop_
_entity_poly.entity_id
_entity_poly.type
_entity_poly.pdbx_seq_one_letter_code
_entity_poly.pdbx_strand_id
1 'polypeptide(L)'
;MSQSARLMLKSKYGLVHIPNRHRCGQWYAEVSKRIAAGEPAEAAGAAIAERLFRYEYKPLARYADGPSVVEIIAAASTSEV
;
A
#
# COMPACT_ATOMS: atom_id res chain seq x y z
N MET A 1 0.13 4.52 -10.94
CA MET A 1 -0.37 3.42 -10.09
C MET A 1 -1.71 2.95 -10.62
N SER A 2 -1.80 1.66 -10.92
CA SER A 2 -2.96 0.98 -11.50
C SER A 2 -4.17 0.99 -10.56
N GLN A 3 -5.38 0.82 -11.10
CA GLN A 3 -6.59 0.65 -10.30
C GLN A 3 -6.53 -0.63 -9.44
N SER A 4 -5.92 -1.71 -9.97
CA SER A 4 -5.72 -2.97 -9.25
C SER A 4 -4.89 -2.77 -7.98
N ALA A 5 -3.72 -2.12 -8.07
CA ALA A 5 -2.87 -1.84 -6.90
C ALA A 5 -3.58 -1.01 -5.82
N ARG A 6 -4.44 -0.07 -6.22
CA ARG A 6 -5.26 0.73 -5.28
C ARG A 6 -6.29 -0.12 -4.54
N LEU A 7 -6.92 -1.07 -5.22
CA LEU A 7 -7.85 -2.02 -4.60
C LEU A 7 -7.13 -2.98 -3.66
N MET A 8 -5.95 -3.46 -4.05
CA MET A 8 -5.12 -4.31 -3.20
C MET A 8 -4.67 -3.58 -1.92
N LEU A 9 -4.29 -2.29 -2.02
CA LEU A 9 -4.02 -1.46 -0.84
C LEU A 9 -5.22 -1.34 0.10
N LYS A 10 -6.40 -1.09 -0.46
CA LYS A 10 -7.64 -1.02 0.32
C LYS A 10 -7.88 -2.33 1.07
N SER A 11 -7.69 -3.46 0.38
CA SER A 11 -7.83 -4.79 0.97
C SER A 11 -6.81 -4.99 2.09
N LYS A 12 -5.50 -4.89 1.81
CA LYS A 12 -4.41 -5.15 2.78
C LYS A 12 -4.55 -4.36 4.08
N TYR A 13 -4.92 -3.09 4.00
CA TYR A 13 -4.98 -2.21 5.16
C TYR A 13 -6.39 -1.95 5.70
N GLY A 14 -7.40 -2.64 5.18
CA GLY A 14 -8.78 -2.47 5.62
C GLY A 14 -9.30 -1.04 5.46
N LEU A 15 -8.87 -0.34 4.40
CA LEU A 15 -9.16 1.07 4.22
C LEU A 15 -10.66 1.26 3.96
N VAL A 16 -11.27 2.25 4.62
CA VAL A 16 -12.70 2.55 4.44
C VAL A 16 -13.01 2.93 2.98
N HIS A 17 -12.14 3.73 2.38
CA HIS A 17 -12.24 4.16 0.99
C HIS A 17 -10.99 3.77 0.20
N ILE A 18 -11.12 3.68 -1.12
CA ILE A 18 -9.95 3.53 -2.00
C ILE A 18 -9.21 4.87 -2.00
N PRO A 19 -7.93 4.93 -1.58
CA PRO A 19 -7.20 6.20 -1.55
C PRO A 19 -7.06 6.78 -2.95
N ASN A 20 -6.93 8.10 -3.03
CA ASN A 20 -6.73 8.79 -4.30
C ASN A 20 -5.39 8.38 -4.94
N ARG A 21 -5.28 8.59 -6.26
CA ARG A 21 -4.11 8.18 -7.06
C ARG A 21 -2.81 8.79 -6.54
N HIS A 22 -2.85 10.02 -6.03
CA HIS A 22 -1.69 10.73 -5.52
C HIS A 22 -1.12 10.09 -4.24
N ARG A 23 -1.97 9.87 -3.22
CA ARG A 23 -1.56 9.23 -1.96
C ARG A 23 -1.11 7.78 -2.18
N CYS A 24 -1.75 7.08 -3.10
CA CYS A 24 -1.32 5.76 -3.56
C CYS A 24 0.08 5.79 -4.18
N GLY A 25 0.37 6.74 -5.06
CA GLY A 25 1.70 6.91 -5.65
C GLY A 25 2.77 7.29 -4.63
N GLN A 26 2.44 8.15 -3.66
CA GLN A 26 3.33 8.47 -2.54
C GLN A 26 3.64 7.24 -1.69
N TRP A 27 2.63 6.43 -1.36
CA TRP A 27 2.82 5.18 -0.63
C TRP A 27 3.80 4.27 -1.36
N TYR A 28 3.60 4.04 -2.66
CA TYR A 28 4.50 3.21 -3.47
C TYR A 28 5.94 3.72 -3.46
N ALA A 29 6.14 5.01 -3.71
CA ALA A 29 7.48 5.60 -3.79
C ALA A 29 8.24 5.49 -2.45
N GLU A 30 7.58 5.78 -1.34
CA GLU A 30 8.20 5.75 -0.02
C GLU A 30 8.47 4.34 0.49
N VAL A 31 7.53 3.40 0.26
CA VAL A 31 7.72 2.00 0.65
C VAL A 31 8.84 1.38 -0.18
N SER A 32 8.91 1.66 -1.48
CA SER A 32 10.00 1.17 -2.34
C SER A 32 11.36 1.68 -1.86
N LYS A 33 11.46 2.95 -1.44
CA LYS A 33 12.69 3.53 -0.88
C LYS A 33 13.11 2.83 0.41
N ARG A 34 12.16 2.52 1.30
CA ARG A 34 12.42 1.83 2.57
C ARG A 34 12.86 0.38 2.37
N ILE A 35 12.20 -0.33 1.46
CA ILE A 35 12.59 -1.69 1.08
C ILE A 35 14.00 -1.70 0.49
N ALA A 36 14.32 -0.75 -0.39
CA ALA A 36 15.67 -0.60 -0.94
C ALA A 36 16.72 -0.28 0.14
N ALA A 37 16.33 0.34 1.25
CA ALA A 37 17.18 0.58 2.42
C ALA A 37 17.28 -0.63 3.38
N GLY A 38 16.64 -1.76 3.05
CA GLY A 38 16.69 -3.00 3.83
C GLY A 38 15.56 -3.18 4.85
N GLU A 39 14.56 -2.30 4.88
CA GLU A 39 13.39 -2.48 5.75
C GLU A 39 12.50 -3.63 5.24
N PRO A 40 11.97 -4.51 6.11
CA PRO A 40 11.00 -5.52 5.69
C PRO A 40 9.78 -4.88 5.03
N ALA A 41 9.35 -5.43 3.89
CA ALA A 41 8.28 -4.85 3.07
C ALA A 41 6.98 -4.60 3.84
N GLU A 42 6.55 -5.56 4.66
CA GLU A 42 5.33 -5.45 5.47
C GLU A 42 5.45 -4.35 6.54
N ALA A 43 6.62 -4.20 7.17
CA ALA A 43 6.87 -3.15 8.16
C ALA A 43 6.87 -1.76 7.50
N ALA A 44 7.58 -1.61 6.38
CA ALA A 44 7.62 -0.39 5.60
C ALA A 44 6.23 0.01 5.09
N GLY A 45 5.49 -0.96 4.54
CA GLY A 45 4.14 -0.77 4.03
C GLY A 45 3.16 -0.31 5.10
N ALA A 46 3.19 -0.94 6.27
CA ALA A 46 2.36 -0.58 7.41
C ALA A 46 2.65 0.83 7.93
N ALA A 47 3.92 1.17 8.15
CA ALA A 47 4.33 2.47 8.67
C ALA A 47 3.91 3.62 7.75
N ILE A 48 4.07 3.46 6.44
CA ILE A 48 3.67 4.47 5.47
C ILE A 48 2.14 4.51 5.30
N ALA A 49 1.46 3.37 5.33
CA ALA A 49 0.00 3.31 5.25
C ALA A 49 -0.66 4.02 6.43
N GLU A 50 -0.19 3.78 7.65
CA GLU A 50 -0.69 4.44 8.87
C GLU A 50 -0.51 5.97 8.80
N ARG A 51 0.62 6.43 8.25
CA ARG A 51 0.91 7.86 8.08
C ARG A 51 0.07 8.52 6.98
N LEU A 52 -0.04 7.90 5.80
CA LEU A 52 -0.68 8.50 4.61
C LEU A 52 -2.19 8.31 4.55
N PHE A 53 -2.70 7.24 5.15
CA PHE A 53 -4.12 6.87 5.14
C PHE A 53 -4.75 6.96 6.52
N ARG A 54 -4.20 7.78 7.43
CA ARG A 54 -4.63 7.85 8.84
C ARG A 54 -6.15 7.94 9.04
N TYR A 55 -6.87 8.64 8.17
CA TYR A 55 -8.33 8.77 8.26
C TYR A 55 -9.09 7.55 7.74
N GLU A 56 -8.51 6.85 6.76
CA GLU A 56 -9.09 5.65 6.17
C GLU A 56 -8.64 4.35 6.86
N TYR A 57 -7.52 4.40 7.59
CA TYR A 57 -6.86 3.28 8.23
C TYR A 57 -7.56 2.88 9.52
N LYS A 58 -8.11 1.66 9.54
CA LYS A 58 -8.72 1.07 10.73
C LYS A 58 -7.83 -0.08 11.21
N PRO A 59 -7.09 0.07 12.33
CA PRO A 59 -6.16 -0.95 12.80
C PRO A 59 -6.80 -2.34 12.99
N LEU A 60 -8.08 -2.37 13.40
CA LEU A 60 -8.85 -3.60 13.60
C LEU A 60 -9.38 -4.25 12.31
N ALA A 61 -9.27 -3.56 11.17
CA ALA A 61 -9.74 -4.07 9.87
C ALA A 61 -8.59 -4.56 8.98
N ARG A 62 -7.36 -4.65 9.51
CA ARG A 62 -6.22 -5.19 8.76
C ARG A 62 -6.41 -6.68 8.57
N TYR A 63 -6.36 -7.14 7.34
CA TYR A 63 -6.50 -8.56 7.02
C TYR A 63 -5.12 -9.19 6.86
N ALA A 64 -4.81 -10.18 7.71
CA ALA A 64 -3.55 -10.93 7.67
C ALA A 64 -3.42 -11.72 6.35
N ASP A 65 -4.54 -12.20 5.80
CA ASP A 65 -4.61 -12.98 4.56
C ASP A 65 -4.73 -12.13 3.29
N GLY A 66 -4.50 -10.81 3.40
CA GLY A 66 -4.52 -9.88 2.27
C GLY A 66 -3.24 -9.95 1.41
N PRO A 67 -3.23 -9.29 0.24
CA PRO A 67 -2.07 -9.29 -0.64
C PRO A 67 -0.82 -8.76 0.07
N SER A 68 0.33 -9.36 -0.21
CA SER A 68 1.62 -8.89 0.30
C SER A 68 1.98 -7.52 -0.26
N VAL A 69 2.78 -6.76 0.49
CA VAL A 69 3.29 -5.47 0.03
C VAL A 69 4.06 -5.60 -1.30
N VAL A 70 4.77 -6.71 -1.51
CA VAL A 70 5.53 -6.96 -2.74
C VAL A 70 4.60 -7.16 -3.94
N GLU A 71 3.49 -7.91 -3.78
CA GLU A 71 2.50 -8.07 -4.85
C GLU A 71 1.82 -6.74 -5.21
N ILE A 72 1.54 -5.89 -4.21
CA ILE A 72 0.96 -4.57 -4.44
C ILE A 72 1.93 -3.68 -5.23
N ILE A 73 3.21 -3.71 -4.89
CA ILE A 73 4.27 -2.97 -5.59
C ILE A 73 4.38 -3.48 -7.03
N ALA A 74 4.46 -4.79 -7.24
CA ALA A 74 4.52 -5.38 -8.58
C ALA A 74 3.34 -4.93 -9.45
N ALA A 75 2.11 -5.02 -8.93
CA ALA A 75 0.91 -4.56 -9.63
C ALA A 75 0.86 -3.04 -9.87
N ALA A 76 1.57 -2.25 -9.07
CA ALA A 76 1.70 -0.81 -9.28
C ALA A 76 2.68 -0.48 -10.42
N SER A 77 3.69 -1.33 -10.64
CA SER A 77 4.71 -1.21 -11.68
C SER A 77 4.23 -1.69 -13.06
N THR A 78 3.29 -2.65 -13.14
CA THR A 78 2.78 -3.20 -14.42
C THR A 78 1.81 -2.28 -15.18
N SER A 79 1.70 -1.01 -14.80
CA SER A 79 0.65 -0.10 -15.27
C SER A 79 1.02 0.71 -16.52
N GLU A 80 1.79 0.11 -17.43
CA GLU A 80 2.13 0.64 -18.76
C GLU A 80 1.80 -0.40 -19.84
N VAL A 81 0.49 -0.63 -20.08
CA VAL A 81 -0.07 -1.06 -21.39
C VAL A 81 -1.46 -0.43 -21.51
#